data_AF-A0A4Y8S7G9-F1
#
_entry.id   AF-A0A4Y8S7G9-F1
#
_cell.length_a   1.000
_cell.length_b   1.000
_cell.length_c   1.000
_cell.angle_alpha   90.00
_cell.angle_beta   90.00
_cell.angle_gamma   90.00
#
_symmetry.space_group_name_H-M   'P 1'
#
loop_
_entity.id
_entity.type
_entity.pdbx_description
1 polymer ?
#
loop_
_entity_poly.entity_id
_entity_poly.type
_entity_poly.pdbx_seq_one_letter_code
_entity_poly.pdbx_strand_id
1 'polypeptide(L)'
;MNEKYLNRVLIYLHREMPKYKNDLLLKTAQFVFILPAGMVFQPYYEDVHTAVSTCTGRIRKREMDLDFKVWSPNQERDFKILK
;
A
#
# COMPACT_ATOMS: atom_id res chain seq x y z
N MET A 1 1.71 -13.58 -12.78
CA MET A 1 1.45 -12.35 -11.99
C MET A 1 0.82 -11.31 -12.90
N ASN A 2 -0.28 -10.63 -12.50
CA ASN A 2 -0.98 -9.69 -13.39
C ASN A 2 -0.48 -8.25 -13.18
N GLU A 3 0.67 -7.92 -13.77
CA GLU A 3 1.31 -6.60 -13.64
C GLU A 3 0.41 -5.45 -14.12
N LYS A 4 -0.42 -5.69 -15.14
CA LYS A 4 -1.37 -4.69 -15.64
C LYS A 4 -2.42 -4.35 -14.59
N TYR A 5 -2.89 -5.33 -13.84
CA TYR A 5 -3.83 -5.12 -12.73
C TYR A 5 -3.16 -4.38 -11.58
N LEU A 6 -1.97 -4.80 -11.14
CA LEU A 6 -1.24 -4.15 -10.05
C LEU A 6 -0.91 -2.67 -10.35
N ASN A 7 -0.54 -2.36 -11.60
CA ASN A 7 -0.35 -0.97 -12.02
C ASN A 7 -1.64 -0.15 -11.98
N ARG A 8 -2.79 -0.73 -12.35
CA ARG A 8 -4.09 -0.05 -12.22
C ARG A 8 -4.44 0.22 -10.75
N VAL A 9 -4.17 -0.75 -9.88
CA VAL A 9 -4.35 -0.60 -8.43
C VAL A 9 -3.41 0.48 -7.90
N LEU A 10 -2.14 0.53 -8.32
CA LEU A 10 -1.20 1.59 -7.93
C LEU A 10 -1.73 2.98 -8.30
N ILE A 11 -2.18 3.15 -9.55
CA ILE A 11 -2.77 4.41 -10.04
C ILE A 11 -4.00 4.80 -9.22
N TYR A 12 -4.85 3.82 -8.89
CA TYR A 12 -6.02 4.03 -8.03
C TYR A 12 -5.62 4.49 -6.63
N LEU A 13 -4.68 3.80 -5.98
CA LEU A 13 -4.20 4.14 -4.64
C LEU A 13 -3.56 5.53 -4.60
N HIS A 14 -2.81 5.93 -5.64
CA HIS A 14 -2.27 7.29 -5.75
C HIS A 14 -3.34 8.38 -5.89
N ARG A 15 -4.48 8.07 -6.50
CA ARG A 15 -5.61 9.01 -6.64
C ARG A 15 -6.41 9.13 -5.35
N GLU A 16 -6.69 8.02 -4.68
CA GLU A 16 -7.50 8.00 -3.45
C GLU A 16 -6.71 8.40 -2.21
N MET A 17 -5.39 8.15 -2.19
CA MET A 17 -4.52 8.45 -1.07
C MET A 17 -3.33 9.33 -1.50
N PRO A 18 -3.59 10.57 -1.95
CA PRO A 18 -2.55 11.46 -2.47
C PRO A 18 -1.45 11.76 -1.43
N LYS A 19 -1.79 11.70 -0.13
CA LYS A 19 -0.84 11.85 0.98
C LYS A 19 0.35 10.90 0.90
N TYR A 20 0.14 9.65 0.46
CA TYR A 20 1.18 8.62 0.40
C TYR A 20 1.78 8.45 -1.00
N LYS A 21 1.45 9.34 -1.94
CA LYS A 21 1.86 9.17 -3.35
C LYS A 21 3.37 9.03 -3.52
N ASN A 22 4.14 9.81 -2.77
CA ASN A 22 5.60 9.80 -2.84
C ASN A 22 6.23 8.64 -2.05
N ASP A 23 5.47 8.05 -1.13
CA ASP A 23 5.95 7.00 -0.23
C ASP A 23 5.62 5.59 -0.77
N LEU A 24 4.59 5.48 -1.61
CA LEU A 24 4.06 4.24 -2.15
C LEU A 24 4.72 3.88 -3.48
N LEU A 25 5.32 2.70 -3.54
CA LEU A 25 5.91 2.12 -4.74
C LEU A 25 5.36 0.71 -4.99
N LEU A 26 5.34 0.28 -6.25
CA LEU A 26 5.13 -1.12 -6.59
C LEU A 26 6.49 -1.77 -6.87
N LYS A 27 6.87 -2.76 -6.06
CA LYS A 27 8.11 -3.54 -6.24
C LYS A 27 7.77 -5.00 -6.49
N THR A 28 8.11 -5.50 -7.69
CA THR A 28 7.80 -6.85 -8.16
C THR A 28 6.29 -7.12 -8.14
N ALA A 29 5.74 -7.54 -7.00
CA ALA A 29 4.34 -7.88 -6.79
C ALA A 29 3.72 -7.15 -5.58
N GLN A 30 4.51 -6.37 -4.85
CA GLN A 30 4.17 -5.86 -3.53
C GLN A 30 4.12 -4.34 -3.52
N PHE A 31 3.10 -3.79 -2.89
CA PHE A 31 2.97 -2.36 -2.63
C PHE A 31 3.78 -1.99 -1.40
N VAL A 32 4.83 -1.19 -1.56
CA VAL A 32 5.75 -0.83 -0.49
C VAL A 32 5.58 0.64 -0.15
N PHE A 33 5.21 0.92 1.09
CA PHE A 33 5.23 2.25 1.70
C PHE A 33 6.56 2.46 2.41
N ILE A 34 7.33 3.44 1.96
CA ILE A 34 8.60 3.83 2.58
C ILE A 34 8.31 4.87 3.65
N LEU A 35 8.66 4.58 4.91
CA LEU A 35 8.51 5.51 6.02
C LEU A 35 9.30 6.80 5.77
N PRO A 36 8.66 7.98 5.78
CA PRO A 36 9.37 9.26 5.67
C PRO A 36 10.29 9.53 6.87
N ALA A 37 11.36 10.28 6.62
CA ALA A 37 12.27 10.71 7.68
C ALA A 37 11.54 11.53 8.75
N GLY A 38 11.82 11.24 10.02
CA GLY A 38 11.22 11.94 11.17
C GLY A 38 9.84 11.42 11.60
N MET A 39 9.29 10.40 10.92
CA MET A 39 8.08 9.73 11.37
C MET A 39 8.35 8.51 12.24
N VAL A 40 7.43 8.21 13.15
CA VAL A 40 7.46 6.99 13.97
C VAL A 40 6.76 5.87 13.20
N PHE A 41 7.38 4.69 13.19
CA PHE A 41 6.91 3.55 12.40
C PHE A 41 5.49 3.09 12.75
N GLN A 42 5.19 2.86 14.03
CA GLN A 42 3.92 2.25 14.44
C GLN A 42 2.70 3.13 14.09
N PRO A 43 2.67 4.44 14.40
CA PRO A 43 1.58 5.31 13.97
C PRO A 43 1.44 5.40 12.45
N TYR A 44 2.56 5.45 11.71
CA TYR A 44 2.54 5.49 10.25
C TYR A 44 1.96 4.20 9.66
N TYR A 45 2.36 3.04 10.21
CA TYR A 45 1.81 1.74 9.82
C TYR A 45 0.29 1.68 10.03
N GLU A 46 -0.21 2.12 11.19
CA GLU A 46 -1.64 2.12 11.50
C GLU A 46 -2.44 3.03 10.56
N ASP A 47 -1.90 4.21 10.24
CA ASP A 47 -2.50 5.17 9.32
C ASP A 47 -2.56 4.61 7.89
N VAL A 48 -1.45 4.05 7.40
CA VAL A 48 -1.38 3.38 6.08
C VAL A 48 -2.34 2.19 6.03
N HIS A 49 -2.33 1.32 7.04
CA HIS A 49 -3.17 0.12 7.09
C HIS A 49 -4.65 0.49 7.03
N THR A 50 -5.07 1.50 7.80
CA THR A 50 -6.45 1.99 7.84
C THR A 50 -6.86 2.60 6.49
N ALA A 51 -6.01 3.45 5.91
CA ALA A 51 -6.26 4.09 4.63
C ALA A 51 -6.36 3.06 3.49
N VAL A 52 -5.43 2.10 3.42
CA VAL A 52 -5.43 1.02 2.43
C VAL A 52 -6.67 0.15 2.59
N SER A 53 -7.01 -0.27 3.80
CA SER A 53 -8.19 -1.12 4.06
C SER A 53 -9.49 -0.43 3.62
N THR A 54 -9.61 0.88 3.89
CA THR A 54 -10.78 1.67 3.52
C THR A 54 -10.87 1.89 2.00
N CYS A 55 -9.75 2.21 1.34
CA CYS A 55 -9.73 2.45 -0.11
C CYS A 55 -9.92 1.15 -0.89
N THR A 56 -9.20 0.10 -0.54
CA THR A 56 -9.27 -1.19 -1.25
C THR A 56 -10.62 -1.90 -1.07
N GLY A 57 -11.32 -1.67 0.05
CA GLY A 57 -12.70 -2.13 0.24
C GLY A 57 -13.69 -1.56 -0.78
N ARG A 58 -13.37 -0.46 -1.45
CA ARG A 58 -14.21 0.14 -2.52
C ARG A 58 -13.95 -0.47 -3.90
N ILE A 59 -12.91 -1.29 -4.06
CA ILE A 59 -12.59 -1.96 -5.33
C ILE A 59 -13.55 -3.13 -5.54
N ARG A 60 -14.66 -2.89 -6.23
CA ARG A 60 -15.76 -3.88 -6.43
C ARG A 60 -15.39 -5.16 -7.15
N LYS A 61 -14.29 -5.19 -7.92
CA LYS A 61 -13.83 -6.36 -8.69
C LYS A 61 -12.34 -6.58 -8.50
N ARG A 62 -11.94 -7.00 -7.30
CA ARG A 62 -10.55 -7.42 -7.07
C ARG A 62 -10.26 -8.69 -7.86
N GLU A 63 -9.19 -8.67 -8.64
CA GLU A 63 -8.80 -9.83 -9.45
C GLU A 63 -7.99 -10.82 -8.62
N MET A 64 -7.21 -10.32 -7.65
CA MET A 64 -6.30 -11.07 -6.80
C MET A 64 -6.13 -10.42 -5.43
N ASP A 65 -5.48 -11.13 -4.51
CA ASP A 65 -5.02 -10.59 -3.23
C ASP A 65 -3.99 -9.49 -3.45
N LEU A 66 -3.98 -8.49 -2.56
CA LEU A 66 -3.07 -7.37 -2.62
C LEU A 66 -2.09 -7.44 -1.44
N ASP A 67 -0.81 -7.56 -1.76
CA ASP A 67 0.28 -7.61 -0.79
C ASP A 67 0.85 -6.21 -0.54
N PHE A 68 0.94 -5.82 0.73
CA PHE A 68 1.46 -4.53 1.17
C PHE A 68 2.60 -4.71 2.18
N LYS A 69 3.51 -3.74 2.19
CA LYS A 69 4.61 -3.61 3.14
C LYS A 69 4.76 -2.17 3.58
N VAL A 70 4.94 -1.95 4.88
CA VAL A 70 5.49 -0.70 5.41
C VAL A 70 6.95 -0.95 5.78
N TRP A 71 7.86 -0.16 5.22
CA TRP A 71 9.29 -0.37 5.34
C TRP A 71 10.01 0.87 5.85
N SER A 72 10.98 0.65 6.74
CA SER A 72 11.98 1.61 7.19
C SER A 72 13.32 0.89 7.34
N PRO A 73 14.45 1.60 7.47
CA PRO A 73 15.75 0.95 7.66
C PRO A 73 15.84 0.02 8.89
N ASN A 74 15.04 0.29 9.93
CA ASN A 74 15.10 -0.42 11.20
C ASN A 74 13.95 -1.41 11.41
N GLN A 75 12.86 -1.26 10.67
CA GLN A 75 11.61 -2.00 10.90
C GLN A 75 10.87 -2.21 9.57
N GLU A 76 10.28 -3.38 9.41
CA GLU A 76 9.35 -3.66 8.32
C GLU A 76 8.13 -4.43 8.83
N ARG A 77 6.99 -4.25 8.16
CA ARG A 77 5.76 -4.96 8.48
C ARG A 77 4.93 -5.18 7.23
N ASP A 78 4.60 -6.45 6.97
CA ASP A 78 3.74 -6.87 5.87
C ASP A 78 2.28 -6.95 6.31
N PHE A 79 1.37 -6.72 5.37
CA PHE A 79 -0.05 -7.03 5.52
C PHE A 79 -0.69 -7.33 4.16
N LYS A 80 -1.83 -8.00 4.17
CA LYS A 80 -2.54 -8.40 2.96
C LYS A 80 -3.98 -7.96 3.00
N ILE A 81 -4.51 -7.55 1.85
CA ILE A 81 -5.94 -7.40 1.63
C ILE A 81 -6.39 -8.56 0.75
N LEU A 82 -7.12 -9.49 1.35
CA LEU A 82 -7.68 -10.65 0.66
C LEU A 82 -8.80 -10.22 -0.30
N LYS A 83 -8.92 -10.93 -1.42
CA LYS A 83 -9.96 -10.69 -2.43
C LYS A 83 -11.36 -10.73 -1.87
#